data_AF-A0A656GI91-F1
#
_entry.id   AF-A0A656GI91-F1
#
_cell.length_a   1.000
_cell.length_b   1.000
_cell.length_c   1.000
_cell.angle_alpha   90.00
_cell.angle_beta   90.00
_cell.angle_gamma   90.00
#
_symmetry.space_group_name_H-M   'P 1'
#
loop_
_entity.id
_entity.type
_entity.pdbx_description
1 polymer ?
#
loop_
_entity_poly.entity_id
_entity_poly.type
_entity_poly.pdbx_seq_one_letter_code
_entity_poly.pdbx_strand_id
1 'polypeptide(L)'
;MTMFAPFLAKGIDSTIDDYAEAIEYVMNIVGEDAIGIGTDFTQGHGQDFFEYLTHDKGYARRLTSFGKIINPLGIRTVGEFPNLTETLLKRGHSERVVRKIMGENWVNVLADVWGE
;
A
#
# COMPACT_ATOMS: atom_id res chain seq x y z
N MET A 1 -2.64 -2.40 -3.84
CA MET A 1 -1.80 -1.20 -4.03
C MET A 1 -0.90 -0.98 -2.84
N THR A 2 0.40 -0.85 -3.10
CA THR A 2 1.43 -0.54 -2.09
C THR A 2 1.62 0.96 -1.93
N MET A 3 2.11 1.35 -0.75
CA MET A 3 2.51 2.72 -0.41
C MET A 3 4.01 2.82 -0.09
N PHE A 4 4.80 1.84 -0.52
CA PHE A 4 6.24 1.83 -0.29
C PHE A 4 6.90 3.02 -0.97
N ALA A 5 7.46 3.93 -0.18
CA ALA A 5 7.94 5.23 -0.63
C ALA A 5 8.87 5.20 -1.86
N PRO A 6 9.83 4.26 -1.99
CA PRO A 6 10.68 4.16 -3.19
C PRO A 6 9.93 4.02 -4.53
N PHE A 7 8.66 3.60 -4.51
CA PHE A 7 7.84 3.40 -5.70
C PHE A 7 6.76 4.48 -5.90
N LEU A 8 6.63 5.43 -4.97
CA LEU A 8 5.69 6.54 -5.09
C LEU A 8 6.32 7.70 -5.86
N ALA A 9 5.50 8.43 -6.62
CA ALA A 9 5.94 9.54 -7.46
C ALA A 9 6.66 10.66 -6.67
N LYS A 10 6.28 10.88 -5.41
CA LYS A 10 6.91 11.86 -4.51
C LYS A 10 7.85 11.24 -3.48
N GLY A 11 8.10 9.94 -3.56
CA GLY A 11 9.07 9.28 -2.68
C GLY A 11 8.74 9.44 -1.19
N ILE A 12 9.75 9.83 -0.41
CA ILE A 12 9.66 10.06 1.03
C ILE A 12 8.82 11.29 1.41
N ASP A 13 8.50 12.15 0.44
CA ASP A 13 7.68 13.35 0.63
C ASP A 13 6.19 13.09 0.36
N SER A 14 5.81 11.84 0.05
CA SER A 14 4.41 11.46 -0.15
C SER A 14 3.55 11.60 1.11
N THR A 15 2.28 11.93 0.92
CA THR A 15 1.23 11.93 1.93
C THR A 15 0.19 10.83 1.65
N ILE A 16 -0.75 10.64 2.58
CA ILE A 16 -1.87 9.72 2.39
C ILE A 16 -2.74 10.08 1.18
N ASP A 17 -2.79 11.37 0.79
CA ASP A 17 -3.47 11.80 -0.43
C ASP A 17 -2.78 11.30 -1.69
N ASP A 18 -1.45 11.30 -1.73
CA ASP A 18 -0.70 10.72 -2.86
C ASP A 18 -0.91 9.20 -2.95
N TYR A 19 -1.08 8.53 -1.81
CA TYR A 19 -1.43 7.12 -1.81
C TYR A 19 -2.86 6.88 -2.34
N ALA A 20 -3.83 7.69 -1.90
CA ALA A 20 -5.18 7.64 -2.41
C ALA A 20 -5.24 7.93 -3.92
N GLU A 21 -4.45 8.90 -4.42
CA GLU A 21 -4.29 9.17 -5.86
C GLU A 21 -3.78 7.93 -6.62
N ALA A 22 -2.78 7.23 -6.09
CA ALA A 22 -2.28 6.00 -6.71
C ALA A 22 -3.33 4.88 -6.72
N ILE A 23 -4.13 4.75 -5.65
CA ILE A 23 -5.25 3.81 -5.59
C ILE A 23 -6.29 4.15 -6.66
N GLU A 24 -6.66 5.42 -6.79
CA GLU A 24 -7.61 5.91 -7.79
C GLU A 24 -7.13 5.68 -9.22
N TYR A 25 -5.85 5.96 -9.48
CA TYR A 25 -5.23 5.72 -10.78
C TYR A 25 -5.33 4.25 -11.19
N VAL A 26 -4.99 3.32 -10.29
CA VAL A 26 -5.08 1.90 -10.59
C VAL A 26 -6.52 1.43 -10.68
N MET A 27 -7.41 1.89 -9.80
CA MET A 27 -8.84 1.59 -9.87
C MET A 27 -9.46 2.03 -11.21
N ASN A 28 -9.02 3.16 -11.78
CA ASN A 28 -9.46 3.62 -13.10
C ASN A 28 -9.08 2.65 -14.24
N ILE A 29 -8.04 1.83 -14.06
CA ILE A 29 -7.58 0.85 -15.05
C ILE A 29 -8.22 -0.52 -14.78
N VAL A 30 -8.20 -0.98 -13.53
CA VAL A 30 -8.58 -2.36 -13.16
C VAL A 30 -10.07 -2.50 -12.83
N GLY A 31 -10.75 -1.40 -12.52
CA GLY A 31 -12.14 -1.38 -12.04
C GLY A 31 -12.27 -1.53 -10.53
N GLU A 32 -13.42 -1.13 -10.00
CA GLU A 32 -13.69 -1.11 -8.55
C GLU A 32 -13.78 -2.49 -7.90
N ASP A 33 -13.92 -3.58 -8.68
CA ASP A 33 -14.00 -4.96 -8.20
C ASP A 33 -12.63 -5.68 -8.17
N ALA A 34 -11.60 -5.09 -8.77
CA ALA A 34 -10.28 -5.71 -8.91
C ALA A 34 -9.16 -4.86 -8.27
N ILE A 35 -9.51 -4.05 -7.28
CA ILE A 35 -8.60 -3.18 -6.52
C ILE A 35 -8.62 -3.54 -5.03
N GLY A 36 -7.46 -3.44 -4.37
CA GLY A 36 -7.36 -3.66 -2.93
C GLY A 36 -6.12 -3.02 -2.32
N ILE A 37 -6.06 -2.98 -0.99
CA ILE A 37 -4.93 -2.44 -0.23
C ILE A 37 -3.87 -3.50 0.02
N GLY A 38 -2.60 -3.12 -0.08
CA GLY A 38 -1.45 -3.96 0.28
C GLY A 38 -0.30 -3.08 0.70
N THR A 39 -0.38 -2.51 1.91
CA THR A 39 0.45 -1.37 2.36
C THR A 39 1.96 -1.62 2.36
N ASP A 40 2.37 -2.88 2.47
CA ASP A 40 3.79 -3.26 2.61
C ASP A 40 4.43 -2.68 3.88
N PHE A 41 3.70 -2.72 4.99
CA PHE A 41 4.22 -2.25 6.28
C PHE A 41 5.41 -3.10 6.74
N THR A 42 6.54 -2.43 6.98
CA THR A 42 7.75 -3.00 7.58
C THR A 42 7.94 -2.52 9.03
N GLN A 43 6.85 -2.18 9.72
CA GLN A 43 6.89 -1.57 11.05
C GLN A 43 7.64 -2.45 12.05
N GLY A 44 8.60 -1.86 12.77
CA GLY A 44 9.43 -2.56 13.74
C GLY A 44 10.72 -3.16 13.19
N HIS A 45 10.93 -3.17 11.87
CA HIS A 45 12.18 -3.60 11.26
C HIS A 45 13.19 -2.45 11.10
N GLY A 46 14.48 -2.76 11.30
CA GLY A 46 15.60 -1.83 11.16
C GLY A 46 16.37 -2.00 9.85
N GLN A 47 17.54 -1.36 9.75
CA GLN A 47 18.36 -1.34 8.54
C GLN A 47 18.79 -2.75 8.08
N ASP A 48 19.15 -3.65 9.01
CA ASP A 48 19.61 -5.01 8.68
C ASP A 48 18.57 -5.80 7.88
N PHE A 49 17.29 -5.58 8.15
CA PHE A 49 16.20 -6.19 7.40
C PHE A 49 16.17 -5.68 5.95
N PHE A 50 16.37 -4.38 5.74
CA PHE A 50 16.43 -3.82 4.39
C PHE A 50 17.70 -4.19 3.63
N GLU A 51 18.84 -4.33 4.33
CA GLU A 51 20.04 -4.89 3.72
C GLU A 51 19.77 -6.34 3.27
N TYR A 52 19.12 -7.16 4.10
CA TYR A 52 18.69 -8.50 3.69
C TYR A 52 17.77 -8.46 2.46
N LEU A 53 16.71 -7.64 2.46
CA LEU A 53 15.77 -7.55 1.32
C LEU A 53 16.43 -7.08 0.02
N THR A 54 17.47 -6.24 0.10
CA THR A 54 18.11 -5.62 -1.08
C THR A 54 19.29 -6.41 -1.63
N HIS A 55 19.70 -7.51 -1.01
CA HIS A 55 20.75 -8.40 -1.52
C HIS A 55 20.17 -9.71 -2.00
N ASP A 56 20.72 -10.24 -3.09
CA ASP A 56 20.32 -11.53 -3.62
C ASP A 56 20.51 -12.61 -2.55
N LYS A 57 19.46 -13.40 -2.29
CA LYS A 57 19.41 -14.43 -1.23
C LYS A 57 19.68 -13.87 0.18
N GLY A 58 19.57 -12.56 0.38
CA GLY A 58 19.77 -11.93 1.68
C GLY A 58 21.19 -11.49 2.00
N TYR A 59 22.18 -11.82 1.17
CA TYR A 59 23.59 -11.57 1.50
C TYR A 59 24.54 -11.46 0.31
N ALA A 60 24.13 -11.87 -0.90
CA ALA A 60 25.02 -11.92 -2.06
C ALA A 60 25.10 -10.55 -2.75
N ARG A 61 25.04 -10.47 -4.08
CA ARG A 61 25.13 -9.17 -4.78
C ARG A 61 23.95 -8.25 -4.41
N ARG A 62 24.20 -6.96 -4.29
CA ARG A 62 23.15 -5.94 -4.13
C ARG A 62 22.26 -5.88 -5.38
N LEU A 63 20.95 -6.00 -5.20
CA LEU A 63 19.94 -5.95 -6.26
C LEU A 63 19.44 -4.53 -6.49
N THR A 64 19.28 -3.75 -5.42
CA THR A 64 18.80 -2.37 -5.48
C THR A 64 19.20 -1.60 -4.21
N SER A 65 18.87 -0.31 -4.14
CA SER A 65 18.97 0.49 -2.92
C SER A 65 17.73 1.35 -2.79
N PHE A 66 16.99 1.16 -1.70
CA PHE A 66 15.74 1.87 -1.46
C PHE A 66 15.92 3.27 -0.86
N GLY A 67 17.11 3.61 -0.36
CA GLY A 67 17.34 4.87 0.34
C GLY A 67 16.60 4.93 1.68
N LYS A 68 16.13 6.13 2.05
CA LYS A 68 15.39 6.32 3.30
C LYS A 68 13.98 5.73 3.17
N ILE A 69 13.59 4.91 4.14
CA ILE A 69 12.25 4.33 4.20
C ILE A 69 11.39 5.19 5.14
N ILE A 70 10.51 5.97 4.54
CA ILE A 70 9.56 6.83 5.26
C ILE A 70 8.21 6.64 4.59
N ASN A 71 7.29 5.95 5.24
CA ASN A 71 5.92 5.76 4.75
C ASN A 71 5.23 7.12 4.49
N PRO A 72 4.13 7.20 3.74
CA PRO A 72 3.46 8.47 3.51
C PRO A 72 2.98 9.14 4.81
N LEU A 73 3.02 10.47 4.86
CA LEU A 73 2.48 11.23 6.00
C LEU A 73 0.97 10.98 6.14
N GLY A 74 0.51 10.66 7.35
CA GLY A 74 -0.89 10.34 7.64
C GLY A 74 -1.20 8.84 7.75
N ILE A 75 -0.26 7.96 7.38
CA ILE A 75 -0.38 6.49 7.54
C ILE A 75 1.00 5.85 7.79
N ARG A 76 1.74 6.38 8.76
CA ARG A 76 3.11 5.93 9.06
C ARG A 76 3.14 4.58 9.75
N THR A 77 2.10 4.30 10.53
CA THR A 77 1.96 3.14 11.39
C THR A 77 0.69 2.37 11.08
N VAL A 78 0.67 1.08 11.44
CA VAL A 78 -0.51 0.23 11.30
C VAL A 78 -1.72 0.80 12.06
N GLY A 79 -1.49 1.49 13.18
CA GLY A 79 -2.57 2.11 13.97
C GLY A 79 -3.32 3.22 13.23
N GLU A 80 -2.75 3.76 12.15
CA GLU A 80 -3.32 4.87 11.36
C GLU A 80 -4.11 4.38 10.15
N PHE A 81 -4.33 3.07 9.98
CA PHE A 81 -5.18 2.51 8.92
C PHE A 81 -6.54 3.21 8.75
N PRO A 82 -7.27 3.60 9.82
CA PRO A 82 -8.54 4.31 9.68
C PRO A 82 -8.44 5.64 8.91
N ASN A 83 -7.27 6.28 8.88
CA ASN A 83 -7.07 7.53 8.14
C ASN A 83 -7.25 7.33 6.64
N LEU A 84 -6.91 6.15 6.10
CA LEU A 84 -7.08 5.86 4.67
C LEU A 84 -8.56 5.79 4.29
N THR A 85 -9.39 5.15 5.14
CA THR A 85 -10.84 5.14 4.98
C THR A 85 -11.38 6.56 4.96
N GLU A 86 -10.95 7.39 5.93
CA GLU A 86 -11.37 8.79 6.01
C GLU A 86 -10.93 9.60 4.78
N THR A 87 -9.70 9.42 4.32
CA THR A 87 -9.17 10.08 3.12
C THR A 87 -9.98 9.71 1.87
N LEU A 88 -10.23 8.42 1.61
CA LEU A 88 -11.00 7.99 0.45
C LEU A 88 -12.44 8.53 0.48
N LEU A 89 -13.08 8.55 1.65
CA LEU A 89 -14.41 9.16 1.82
C LEU A 89 -14.38 10.67 1.54
N LYS A 90 -13.41 11.40 2.12
CA LYS A 90 -13.24 12.86 1.89
C LYS A 90 -12.97 13.19 0.43
N ARG A 91 -12.34 12.28 -0.32
CA ARG A 91 -12.08 12.41 -1.75
C ARG A 91 -13.29 12.10 -2.64
N GLY A 92 -14.43 11.76 -2.05
CA GLY A 92 -15.72 11.63 -2.75
C GLY A 92 -16.08 10.20 -3.17
N HIS A 93 -15.31 9.19 -2.75
CA HIS A 93 -15.70 7.80 -2.99
C HIS A 93 -16.93 7.44 -2.15
N SER A 94 -17.89 6.76 -2.77
CA SER A 94 -19.04 6.23 -2.04
C SER A 94 -18.60 5.21 -0.98
N GLU A 95 -19.34 5.11 0.13
CA GLU A 95 -19.06 4.12 1.18
C GLU A 95 -18.94 2.69 0.60
N ARG A 96 -19.79 2.35 -0.37
CA ARG A 96 -19.75 1.07 -1.09
C ARG A 96 -18.39 0.81 -1.75
N VAL A 97 -17.84 1.80 -2.45
CA VAL A 97 -16.51 1.67 -3.10
C VAL A 97 -15.40 1.61 -2.06
N VAL A 98 -15.49 2.39 -0.99
CA VAL A 98 -14.50 2.36 0.09
C VAL A 98 -14.47 0.98 0.76
N ARG A 99 -15.62 0.36 1.03
CA ARG A 99 -15.69 -1.01 1.57
C ARG A 99 -15.01 -2.03 0.66
N LYS A 100 -15.22 -1.93 -0.65
CA LYS A 100 -14.53 -2.76 -1.67
C LYS A 100 -13.02 -2.64 -1.58
N ILE A 101 -12.50 -1.41 -1.66
CA ILE A 101 -11.06 -1.12 -1.60
C ILE A 101 -10.46 -1.62 -0.29
N MET A 102 -11.13 -1.35 0.83
CA MET A 102 -10.62 -1.62 2.18
C MET A 102 -10.65 -3.10 2.56
N GLY A 103 -11.43 -3.96 1.87
CA GLY A 103 -11.35 -5.39 2.12
C GLY A 103 -12.34 -6.30 1.41
N GLU A 104 -13.53 -5.83 1.00
CA GLU A 104 -14.52 -6.77 0.40
C GLU A 104 -13.98 -7.43 -0.87
N ASN A 105 -13.21 -6.70 -1.70
CA ASN A 105 -12.60 -7.30 -2.89
C ASN A 105 -11.59 -8.39 -2.55
N TRP A 106 -10.81 -8.22 -1.47
CA TRP A 106 -9.90 -9.24 -1.00
C TRP A 106 -10.65 -10.48 -0.53
N VAL A 107 -11.74 -10.30 0.22
CA VAL A 107 -12.58 -11.43 0.67
C VAL A 107 -13.15 -12.17 -0.54
N ASN A 108 -13.68 -11.44 -1.53
CA ASN A 108 -14.28 -12.05 -2.73
C ASN A 108 -13.28 -12.88 -3.54
N VAL A 109 -12.08 -12.34 -3.81
CA VAL A 109 -11.08 -13.09 -4.57
C VAL A 109 -10.54 -14.28 -3.78
N LEU A 110 -10.37 -14.15 -2.46
CA LEU A 110 -9.92 -15.26 -1.61
C LEU A 110 -10.98 -16.38 -1.54
N ALA A 111 -12.26 -16.03 -1.42
CA ALA A 111 -13.36 -16.98 -1.47
C ALA A 111 -13.40 -17.75 -2.80
N ASP A 112 -13.25 -17.05 -3.93
CA ASP A 112 -13.22 -17.66 -5.26
C ASP A 112 -12.06 -18.65 -5.42
N VAL A 113 -10.83 -18.26 -5.05
CA VAL A 113 -9.65 -19.12 -5.21
C VAL A 113 -9.60 -20.27 -4.21
N TRP A 114 -10.21 -20.12 -3.04
CA TRP A 114 -10.29 -21.19 -2.03
C TRP A 114 -11.49 -22.10 -2.24
N GLY A 115 -12.53 -21.64 -2.95
CA GLY A 115 -13.79 -22.37 -3.13
C GLY A 115 -14.66 -22.42 -1.88
N GLU A 116 -14.52 -21.44 -0.98
CA GLU A 116 -15.25 -21.32 0.31
C GLU A 116 -15.85 -19.93 0.53
#